data_AF-A0A6L8GBL9-F1
#
_entry.id   AF-A0A6L8GBL9-F1
#
_cell.length_a   1.000
_cell.length_b   1.000
_cell.length_c   1.000
_cell.angle_alpha   90.00
_cell.angle_beta   90.00
_cell.angle_gamma   90.00
#
_symmetry.space_group_name_H-M   'P 1'
#
loop_
_entity.id
_entity.type
_entity.pdbx_description
1 polymer ?
#
loop_
_entity_poly.entity_id
_entity_poly.type
_entity_poly.pdbx_seq_one_letter_code
_entity_poly.pdbx_strand_id
1 'polypeptide(L)'
;MPLDTFQKEILSVIKRNRTASSPFAGGAVLQQHGTRLSDDLDIFTEGDPGPIMEHDARALAAAGFTVHETRSRTNFRECRVTRPEDGVATLQWVQALALEYFKPVPDADFGQRLHFADLAANKALAAADRAVMRDFIDLWMLDRHVMPLWRMACAASGKSPDEGPLSLVETIARNRVPAFTRATARSRVLTTVEMPDGEPVTGLRAAMDQAREILPHLPAENLGRLQLDSRGMPVLDPNPVPTGEGSWASPKLGGAMPSFEGMDGEMIENLIAEYGAEGSRHTGQSESSGETENRGSCDDDVDFRV
;
A
#
# COMPACT_ATOMS: atom_id res chain seq x y z
N MET A 1 -1.45 -4.97 14.11
CA MET A 1 -0.93 -3.60 13.90
C MET A 1 -0.23 -3.59 12.57
N PRO A 2 -0.84 -2.95 11.56
CA PRO A 2 -0.20 -1.80 10.94
C PRO A 2 -1.06 -0.54 10.96
N LEU A 3 -2.33 -0.70 11.35
CA LEU A 3 -3.15 0.35 11.94
C LEU A 3 -3.09 0.22 13.47
N ASP A 4 -2.84 1.33 14.15
CA ASP A 4 -2.90 1.36 15.61
C ASP A 4 -4.36 1.40 16.13
N THR A 5 -4.54 1.17 17.42
CA THR A 5 -5.88 1.17 18.05
C THR A 5 -6.60 2.49 17.86
N PHE A 6 -5.90 3.62 17.95
CA PHE A 6 -6.47 4.95 17.85
C PHE A 6 -6.99 5.23 16.43
N GLN A 7 -6.24 4.82 15.40
CA GLN A 7 -6.66 4.85 14.01
C GLN A 7 -7.89 3.96 13.76
N LYS A 8 -7.92 2.73 14.32
CA LYS A 8 -9.08 1.84 14.21
C LYS A 8 -10.34 2.46 14.82
N GLU A 9 -10.21 3.15 15.95
CA GLU A 9 -11.33 3.87 16.56
C GLU A 9 -11.83 5.02 15.68
N ILE A 10 -10.93 5.82 15.11
CA ILE A 10 -11.28 6.87 14.14
C ILE A 10 -12.02 6.27 12.95
N LEU A 11 -11.48 5.21 12.34
CA LEU A 11 -12.10 4.52 11.21
C LEU A 11 -13.50 4.02 11.55
N SER A 12 -13.69 3.46 12.76
CA SER A 12 -15.01 2.96 13.20
C SER A 12 -16.10 4.04 13.19
N VAL A 13 -15.73 5.30 13.40
CA VAL A 13 -16.65 6.45 13.38
C VAL A 13 -16.94 6.92 11.96
N ILE A 14 -15.90 7.08 11.12
CA ILE A 14 -16.04 7.74 9.82
C ILE A 14 -16.19 6.79 8.63
N LYS A 15 -16.00 5.48 8.79
CA LYS A 15 -16.15 4.51 7.69
C LYS A 15 -17.54 4.52 7.04
N ARG A 16 -18.59 4.79 7.83
CA ARG A 16 -19.97 4.91 7.33
C ARG A 16 -20.21 6.15 6.48
N ASN A 17 -19.31 7.13 6.55
CA ASN A 17 -19.35 8.33 5.73
C ASN A 17 -18.66 8.16 4.38
N ARG A 18 -18.12 6.97 4.09
CA ARG A 18 -17.38 6.70 2.86
C ARG A 18 -18.32 6.21 1.77
N THR A 19 -18.05 6.71 0.58
CA THR A 19 -18.72 6.36 -0.67
C THR A 19 -17.63 6.16 -1.74
N ALA A 20 -18.01 5.72 -2.94
CA ALA A 20 -17.07 5.64 -4.05
C ALA A 20 -16.46 7.02 -4.40
N SER A 21 -17.12 8.14 -4.07
CA SER A 21 -16.57 9.49 -4.30
C SER A 21 -15.71 10.00 -3.14
N SER A 22 -15.57 9.22 -2.06
CA SER A 22 -14.79 9.57 -0.87
C SER A 22 -13.99 8.40 -0.25
N PRO A 23 -13.25 7.59 -1.02
CA PRO A 23 -12.59 6.39 -0.50
C PRO A 23 -11.33 6.71 0.30
N PHE A 24 -10.97 5.82 1.22
CA PHE A 24 -9.64 5.81 1.82
C PHE A 24 -8.57 5.40 0.81
N ALA A 25 -7.37 5.95 0.97
CA ALA A 25 -6.24 5.73 0.10
C ALA A 25 -4.91 5.71 0.90
N GLY A 26 -3.81 5.79 0.17
CA GLY A 26 -2.51 6.11 0.74
C GLY A 26 -1.90 5.01 1.61
N GLY A 27 -1.02 5.43 2.52
CA GLY A 27 -0.15 4.53 3.26
C GLY A 27 -0.90 3.60 4.22
N ALA A 28 -1.97 4.09 4.84
CA ALA A 28 -2.73 3.34 5.84
C ALA A 28 -3.43 2.11 5.25
N VAL A 29 -4.03 2.26 4.07
CA VAL A 29 -4.65 1.13 3.35
C VAL A 29 -3.57 0.17 2.85
N LEU A 30 -2.53 0.71 2.19
CA LEU A 30 -1.45 -0.09 1.62
C LEU A 30 -0.73 -0.96 2.65
N GLN A 31 -0.53 -0.40 3.83
CA GLN A 31 0.24 -1.04 4.89
C GLN A 31 -0.63 -1.86 5.84
N GLN A 32 -1.96 -1.94 5.70
CA GLN A 32 -2.85 -2.69 6.61
C GLN A 32 -2.39 -4.13 6.89
N HIS A 33 -1.68 -4.76 5.94
CA HIS A 33 -1.09 -6.10 6.09
C HIS A 33 0.44 -6.10 5.95
N GLY A 34 1.05 -4.92 5.88
CA GLY A 34 2.46 -4.73 5.61
C GLY A 34 3.32 -4.56 6.86
N THR A 35 4.46 -3.88 6.68
CA THR A 35 5.58 -3.92 7.62
C THR A 35 5.79 -2.65 8.42
N ARG A 36 5.08 -1.56 8.07
CA ARG A 36 5.25 -0.26 8.73
C ARG A 36 3.95 0.39 9.14
N LEU A 37 4.02 1.21 10.18
CA LEU A 37 2.91 2.07 10.59
C LEU A 37 2.75 3.22 9.57
N SER A 38 1.51 3.63 9.36
CA SER A 38 1.19 4.87 8.63
C SER A 38 0.90 5.99 9.61
N ASP A 39 1.49 7.17 9.38
CA ASP A 39 1.27 8.36 10.21
C ASP A 39 -0.05 9.07 9.90
N ASP A 40 -0.55 8.86 8.68
CA ASP A 40 -1.64 9.61 8.08
C ASP A 40 -2.76 8.66 7.59
N LEU A 41 -4.00 9.09 7.73
CA LEU A 41 -5.19 8.52 7.10
C LEU A 41 -5.60 9.40 5.91
N ASP A 42 -5.41 8.90 4.69
CA ASP A 42 -5.68 9.62 3.46
C ASP A 42 -7.08 9.29 2.93
N ILE A 43 -7.86 10.31 2.61
CA ILE A 43 -9.21 10.23 2.02
C ILE A 43 -9.19 11.01 0.72
N PHE A 44 -9.47 10.34 -0.39
CA PHE A 44 -9.61 11.01 -1.69
C PHE A 44 -11.03 11.51 -1.87
N THR A 45 -11.21 12.61 -2.60
CA THR A 45 -12.52 13.18 -2.93
C THR A 45 -12.62 13.50 -4.42
N GLU A 46 -13.76 13.20 -5.07
CA GLU A 46 -14.01 13.62 -6.47
C GLU A 46 -14.27 15.13 -6.61
N GLY A 47 -14.52 15.82 -5.49
CA GLY A 47 -14.82 17.26 -5.42
C GLY A 47 -14.13 17.96 -4.25
N ASP A 48 -14.64 19.13 -3.86
CA ASP A 48 -14.10 19.91 -2.74
C ASP A 48 -14.02 19.06 -1.46
N PRO A 49 -12.82 18.93 -0.85
CA PRO A 49 -12.66 18.17 0.38
C PRO A 49 -13.34 18.82 1.61
N GLY A 50 -13.65 20.12 1.56
CA GLY A 50 -14.23 20.87 2.69
C GLY A 50 -15.49 20.23 3.28
N PRO A 51 -16.56 20.04 2.50
CA PRO A 51 -17.81 19.44 3.01
C PRO A 51 -17.64 18.03 3.57
N ILE A 52 -16.75 17.22 2.98
CA ILE A 52 -16.46 15.85 3.44
C ILE A 52 -15.71 15.89 4.78
N MET A 53 -14.68 16.74 4.87
CA MET A 53 -13.93 16.95 6.10
C MET A 53 -14.83 17.46 7.23
N GLU A 54 -15.69 18.43 6.97
CA GLU A 54 -16.62 18.97 7.97
C GLU A 54 -17.62 17.92 8.46
N HIS A 55 -18.12 17.06 7.56
CA HIS A 55 -19.00 15.96 7.93
C HIS A 55 -18.30 14.95 8.83
N ASP A 56 -17.07 14.56 8.49
CA ASP A 56 -16.25 13.67 9.31
C ASP A 56 -15.89 14.30 10.66
N ALA A 57 -15.53 15.59 10.67
CA ALA A 57 -15.20 16.32 11.88
C ALA A 57 -16.38 16.37 12.87
N ARG A 58 -17.62 16.57 12.37
CA ARG A 58 -18.83 16.51 13.21
C ARG A 58 -19.06 15.12 13.80
N ALA A 59 -18.87 14.06 13.00
CA ALA A 59 -19.01 12.69 13.48
C ALA A 59 -17.97 12.34 14.54
N LEU A 60 -16.71 12.75 14.33
CA LEU A 60 -15.61 12.57 15.28
C LEU A 60 -15.85 13.37 16.57
N ALA A 61 -16.29 14.62 16.48
CA ALA A 61 -16.62 15.43 17.65
C ALA A 61 -17.76 14.81 18.47
N ALA A 62 -18.80 14.29 17.82
CA ALA A 62 -19.89 13.58 18.48
C ALA A 62 -19.43 12.29 19.18
N ALA A 63 -18.36 11.67 18.69
CA ALA A 63 -17.70 10.51 19.30
C ALA A 63 -16.59 10.88 20.31
N GLY A 64 -16.53 12.14 20.75
CA GLY A 64 -15.61 12.60 21.80
C GLY A 64 -14.18 12.87 21.35
N PHE A 65 -13.91 12.93 20.04
CA PHE A 65 -12.62 13.37 19.52
C PHE A 65 -12.56 14.89 19.43
N THR A 66 -11.35 15.44 19.58
CA THR A 66 -11.04 16.81 19.19
C THR A 66 -10.45 16.80 17.78
N VAL A 67 -11.01 17.61 16.89
CA VAL A 67 -10.55 17.75 15.51
C VAL A 67 -10.05 19.17 15.32
N HIS A 68 -8.78 19.32 14.98
CA HIS A 68 -8.17 20.62 14.73
C HIS A 68 -7.64 20.67 13.30
N GLU A 69 -8.20 21.53 12.45
CA GLU A 69 -7.70 21.75 11.10
C GLU A 69 -6.30 22.40 11.15
N THR A 70 -5.30 21.72 10.61
CA THR A 70 -3.89 22.15 10.63
C THR A 70 -3.46 22.76 9.31
N ARG A 71 -4.04 22.33 8.18
CA ARG A 71 -3.73 22.88 6.86
C ARG A 71 -4.99 22.93 6.00
N SER A 72 -5.16 24.06 5.31
CA SER A 72 -6.29 24.30 4.39
C SER A 72 -5.80 24.89 3.07
N ARG A 73 -6.13 24.24 1.95
CA ARG A 73 -5.89 24.71 0.57
C ARG A 73 -7.05 24.27 -0.29
N THR A 74 -7.28 24.88 -1.46
CA THR A 74 -8.44 24.58 -2.33
C THR A 74 -8.74 23.08 -2.46
N ASN A 75 -7.72 22.28 -2.78
CA ASN A 75 -7.86 20.84 -3.08
C ASN A 75 -7.40 19.93 -1.93
N PHE A 76 -7.19 20.49 -0.73
CA PHE A 76 -6.59 19.76 0.39
C PHE A 76 -7.07 20.30 1.75
N ARG A 77 -7.48 19.39 2.63
CA ARG A 77 -7.70 19.67 4.05
C ARG A 77 -6.90 18.69 4.88
N GLU A 78 -6.32 19.16 5.96
CA GLU A 78 -5.69 18.31 6.97
C GLU A 78 -6.20 18.67 8.35
N CYS A 79 -6.54 17.64 9.12
CA CYS A 79 -6.86 17.77 10.52
C CYS A 79 -5.97 16.87 11.37
N ARG A 80 -5.57 17.39 12.52
CA ARG A 80 -5.03 16.61 13.63
C ARG A 80 -6.20 16.19 14.52
N VAL A 81 -6.40 14.89 14.65
CA VAL A 81 -7.44 14.30 15.49
C VAL A 81 -6.79 13.79 16.77
N THR A 82 -7.32 14.23 17.91
CA THR A 82 -6.82 13.85 19.23
C THR A 82 -7.97 13.42 20.13
N ARG A 83 -7.65 12.62 21.14
CA ARG A 83 -8.50 12.39 22.30
C ARG A 83 -7.59 12.44 23.55
N PRO A 84 -8.01 13.09 24.65
CA PRO A 84 -7.19 13.17 25.85
C PRO A 84 -6.71 11.78 26.28
N GLU A 85 -5.41 11.66 26.56
CA GLU A 85 -4.73 10.44 27.06
C GLU A 85 -4.62 9.24 26.09
N ASP A 86 -5.32 9.23 24.95
CA ASP A 86 -5.32 8.07 24.04
C ASP A 86 -4.29 8.15 22.91
N GLY A 87 -4.32 9.24 22.11
CA GLY A 87 -3.50 9.27 20.91
C GLY A 87 -3.71 10.47 20.00
N VAL A 88 -2.97 10.46 18.89
CA VAL A 88 -3.06 11.46 17.84
C VAL A 88 -2.89 10.83 16.47
N ALA A 89 -3.73 11.25 15.53
CA ALA A 89 -3.65 10.85 14.14
C ALA A 89 -3.83 12.07 13.22
N THR A 90 -3.23 12.02 12.05
CA THR A 90 -3.44 12.99 10.99
C THR A 90 -4.45 12.43 10.00
N LEU A 91 -5.49 13.20 9.67
CA LEU A 91 -6.42 12.88 8.58
C LEU A 91 -6.24 13.90 7.47
N GLN A 92 -6.17 13.43 6.24
CA GLN A 92 -6.02 14.25 5.05
C GLN A 92 -7.14 13.97 4.05
N TRP A 93 -7.86 15.01 3.64
CA TRP A 93 -8.84 14.96 2.57
C TRP A 93 -8.26 15.65 1.35
N VAL A 94 -8.12 14.90 0.26
CA VAL A 94 -7.43 15.35 -0.94
C VAL A 94 -8.37 15.23 -2.13
N GLN A 95 -8.58 16.34 -2.85
CA GLN A 95 -9.26 16.25 -4.13
C GLN A 95 -8.35 15.52 -5.11
N ALA A 96 -8.77 14.33 -5.52
CA ALA A 96 -8.05 13.52 -6.49
C ALA A 96 -8.71 13.66 -7.86
N LEU A 97 -7.95 13.44 -8.93
CA LEU A 97 -8.50 13.34 -10.28
C LEU A 97 -9.43 12.12 -10.43
N ALA A 98 -9.40 11.18 -9.48
CA ALA A 98 -10.18 9.94 -9.48
C ALA A 98 -10.04 9.14 -10.78
N LEU A 99 -8.87 9.23 -11.42
CA LEU A 99 -8.57 8.53 -12.66
C LEU A 99 -8.10 7.12 -12.31
N GLU A 100 -9.02 6.20 -12.00
CA GLU A 100 -8.72 4.88 -11.42
C GLU A 100 -8.95 3.73 -12.41
N TYR A 101 -8.31 2.57 -12.18
CA TYR A 101 -8.55 1.35 -12.95
C TYR A 101 -9.81 0.62 -12.46
N PHE A 102 -10.00 0.56 -11.15
CA PHE A 102 -11.15 -0.06 -10.53
C PHE A 102 -11.98 0.99 -9.79
N LYS A 103 -13.29 0.75 -9.71
CA LYS A 103 -14.13 1.47 -8.76
C LYS A 103 -13.59 1.23 -7.34
N PRO A 104 -13.73 2.19 -6.41
CA PRO A 104 -13.38 1.94 -5.02
C PRO A 104 -14.07 0.71 -4.45
N VAL A 105 -13.36 0.00 -3.60
CA VAL A 105 -13.72 -1.31 -3.06
C VAL A 105 -14.42 -1.11 -1.71
N PRO A 106 -15.61 -1.71 -1.49
CA PRO A 106 -16.20 -1.79 -0.15
C PRO A 106 -15.28 -2.55 0.80
N ASP A 107 -15.13 -2.04 2.02
CA ASP A 107 -14.17 -2.57 2.98
C ASP A 107 -14.70 -2.52 4.42
N ALA A 108 -14.44 -3.56 5.20
CA ALA A 108 -14.96 -3.69 6.56
C ALA A 108 -14.38 -2.65 7.54
N ASP A 109 -13.11 -2.27 7.38
CA ASP A 109 -12.41 -1.33 8.25
C ASP A 109 -12.54 0.10 7.74
N PHE A 110 -12.36 0.28 6.43
CA PHE A 110 -12.35 1.59 5.80
C PHE A 110 -13.72 2.04 5.27
N GLY A 111 -14.71 1.14 5.12
CA GLY A 111 -16.00 1.44 4.50
C GLY A 111 -15.93 1.49 2.98
N GLN A 112 -15.04 2.34 2.44
CA GLN A 112 -14.62 2.33 1.03
C GLN A 112 -13.13 2.65 0.95
N ARG A 113 -12.38 1.95 0.11
CA ARG A 113 -10.97 2.20 -0.17
C ARG A 113 -10.64 2.09 -1.65
N LEU A 114 -9.51 2.62 -2.08
CA LEU A 114 -8.99 2.31 -3.41
C LEU A 114 -8.61 0.83 -3.52
N HIS A 115 -8.73 0.30 -4.74
CA HIS A 115 -8.25 -1.03 -5.10
C HIS A 115 -6.72 -1.09 -5.01
N PHE A 116 -6.15 -2.24 -4.64
CA PHE A 116 -4.70 -2.37 -4.44
C PHE A 116 -3.86 -2.05 -5.69
N ALA A 117 -4.33 -2.39 -6.89
CA ALA A 117 -3.68 -1.99 -8.15
C ALA A 117 -3.58 -0.45 -8.29
N ASP A 118 -4.64 0.28 -7.91
CA ASP A 118 -4.68 1.73 -7.96
C ASP A 118 -3.78 2.36 -6.88
N LEU A 119 -3.75 1.78 -5.68
CA LEU A 119 -2.82 2.17 -4.61
C LEU A 119 -1.36 1.98 -5.03
N ALA A 120 -1.03 0.86 -5.67
CA ALA A 120 0.32 0.56 -6.15
C ALA A 120 0.76 1.51 -7.27
N ALA A 121 -0.12 1.80 -8.23
CA ALA A 121 0.15 2.80 -9.27
C ALA A 121 0.34 4.21 -8.67
N ASN A 122 -0.52 4.61 -7.73
CA ASN A 122 -0.40 5.90 -7.04
C ASN A 122 0.89 5.98 -6.21
N LYS A 123 1.37 4.86 -5.68
CA LYS A 123 2.64 4.79 -4.95
C LYS A 123 3.85 5.00 -5.87
N ALA A 124 3.82 4.44 -7.08
CA ALA A 124 4.86 4.70 -8.09
C ALA A 124 4.91 6.19 -8.48
N LEU A 125 3.75 6.83 -8.69
CA LEU A 125 3.68 8.27 -8.93
C LEU A 125 4.23 9.08 -7.75
N ALA A 126 3.87 8.74 -6.51
CA ALA A 126 4.37 9.42 -5.34
C ALA A 126 5.91 9.32 -5.21
N ALA A 127 6.49 8.14 -5.48
CA ALA A 127 7.94 7.96 -5.44
C ALA A 127 8.67 8.72 -6.58
N ALA A 128 8.00 8.94 -7.71
CA ALA A 128 8.50 9.78 -8.80
C ALA A 128 8.40 11.29 -8.49
N ASP A 129 7.38 11.70 -7.72
CA ASP A 129 7.17 13.11 -7.35
C ASP A 129 8.07 13.57 -6.18
N ARG A 130 8.35 12.68 -5.22
CA ARG A 130 9.10 13.04 -4.00
C ARG A 130 10.09 11.97 -3.53
N ALA A 131 11.13 12.42 -2.83
CA ALA A 131 12.16 11.58 -2.23
C ALA A 131 11.89 11.28 -0.74
N VAL A 132 10.82 10.52 -0.44
CA VAL A 132 10.47 10.12 0.93
C VAL A 132 10.70 8.63 1.13
N MET A 133 11.54 8.27 2.11
CA MET A 133 11.96 6.87 2.39
C MET A 133 10.79 5.88 2.47
N ARG A 134 9.67 6.28 3.09
CA ARG A 134 8.47 5.44 3.23
C ARG A 134 7.88 4.99 1.89
N ASP A 135 7.94 5.83 0.86
CA ASP A 135 7.41 5.49 -0.46
C ASP A 135 8.29 4.43 -1.16
N PHE A 136 9.60 4.42 -0.92
CA PHE A 136 10.49 3.39 -1.48
C PHE A 136 10.40 2.06 -0.73
N ILE A 137 10.16 2.08 0.58
CA ILE A 137 9.86 0.86 1.35
C ILE A 137 8.52 0.28 0.89
N ASP A 138 7.51 1.13 0.68
CA ASP A 138 6.22 0.71 0.13
C ASP A 138 6.39 0.08 -1.27
N LEU A 139 7.15 0.71 -2.18
CA LEU A 139 7.41 0.17 -3.52
C LEU A 139 8.14 -1.16 -3.49
N TRP A 140 9.14 -1.29 -2.63
CA TRP A 140 9.84 -2.55 -2.45
C TRP A 140 8.90 -3.67 -1.98
N MET A 141 8.07 -3.40 -0.98
CA MET A 141 7.10 -4.37 -0.46
C MET A 141 6.09 -4.76 -1.55
N LEU A 142 5.60 -3.78 -2.29
CA LEU A 142 4.66 -4.00 -3.39
C LEU A 142 5.27 -4.85 -4.50
N ASP A 143 6.48 -4.54 -4.94
CA ASP A 143 7.18 -5.30 -5.99
C ASP A 143 7.36 -6.77 -5.58
N ARG A 144 7.71 -6.99 -4.32
CA ARG A 144 7.97 -8.32 -3.78
C ARG A 144 6.70 -9.17 -3.63
N HIS A 145 5.59 -8.56 -3.21
CA HIS A 145 4.44 -9.33 -2.70
C HIS A 145 3.12 -9.08 -3.42
N VAL A 146 2.99 -7.96 -4.14
CA VAL A 146 1.69 -7.47 -4.65
C VAL A 146 1.69 -7.35 -6.16
N MET A 147 2.54 -6.50 -6.74
CA MET A 147 2.58 -6.26 -8.18
C MET A 147 3.97 -5.77 -8.56
N PRO A 148 4.64 -6.35 -9.57
CA PRO A 148 6.00 -5.99 -9.95
C PRO A 148 6.09 -4.53 -10.43
N LEU A 149 7.22 -3.88 -10.16
CA LEU A 149 7.44 -2.45 -10.39
C LEU A 149 7.22 -2.02 -11.83
N TRP A 150 7.58 -2.85 -12.80
CA TRP A 150 7.38 -2.52 -14.21
C TRP A 150 5.89 -2.41 -14.56
N ARG A 151 5.03 -3.23 -13.95
CA ARG A 151 3.56 -3.14 -14.12
C ARG A 151 3.01 -1.94 -13.39
N MET A 152 3.49 -1.67 -12.18
CA MET A 152 3.15 -0.46 -11.42
C MET A 152 3.46 0.80 -12.23
N ALA A 153 4.65 0.88 -12.83
CA ALA A 153 5.08 2.00 -13.64
C ALA A 153 4.26 2.14 -14.93
N CYS A 154 3.97 1.02 -15.61
CA CYS A 154 3.09 1.00 -16.77
C CYS A 154 1.71 1.56 -16.43
N ALA A 155 1.07 1.05 -15.37
CA ALA A 155 -0.23 1.52 -14.93
C ALA A 155 -0.20 2.99 -14.45
N ALA A 156 0.84 3.40 -13.73
CA ALA A 156 1.01 4.76 -13.24
C ALA A 156 1.09 5.79 -14.37
N SER A 157 1.83 5.50 -15.45
CA SER A 157 1.94 6.41 -16.60
C SER A 157 0.59 6.67 -17.30
N GLY A 158 -0.37 5.76 -17.20
CA GLY A 158 -1.74 5.97 -17.69
C GLY A 158 -2.53 7.02 -16.91
N LYS A 159 -2.15 7.26 -15.65
CA LYS A 159 -2.78 8.24 -14.76
C LYS A 159 -2.11 9.62 -14.84
N SER A 160 -0.91 9.68 -15.41
CA SER A 160 -0.11 10.90 -15.63
C SER A 160 0.56 10.83 -17.01
N PRO A 161 -0.14 11.18 -18.10
CA PRO A 161 0.29 10.91 -19.47
C PRO A 161 1.54 11.70 -19.91
N ASP A 162 1.99 12.66 -19.09
CA ASP A 162 3.16 13.49 -19.38
C ASP A 162 4.48 12.71 -19.28
N GLU A 163 4.49 11.52 -18.66
CA GLU A 163 5.67 10.69 -18.46
C GLU A 163 5.41 9.23 -18.85
N GLY A 164 6.22 8.71 -19.79
CA GLY A 164 6.19 7.29 -20.14
C GLY A 164 6.73 6.39 -19.02
N PRO A 165 6.37 5.10 -18.99
CA PRO A 165 6.64 4.24 -17.84
C PRO A 165 8.13 4.04 -17.56
N LEU A 166 8.98 3.98 -18.60
CA LEU A 166 10.43 3.89 -18.39
C LEU A 166 11.00 5.18 -17.79
N SER A 167 10.52 6.35 -18.23
CA SER A 167 10.94 7.64 -17.63
C SER A 167 10.54 7.71 -16.16
N LEU A 168 9.32 7.27 -15.82
CA LEU A 168 8.86 7.18 -14.44
C LEU A 168 9.82 6.33 -13.59
N VAL A 169 10.22 5.14 -14.07
CA VAL A 169 11.20 4.29 -13.38
C VAL A 169 12.53 5.02 -13.17
N GLU A 170 13.03 5.74 -14.18
CA GLU A 170 14.26 6.52 -14.02
C GLU A 170 14.12 7.68 -13.02
N THR A 171 12.95 8.31 -12.96
CA THR A 171 12.63 9.34 -11.97
C THR A 171 12.61 8.76 -10.55
N ILE A 172 11.96 7.60 -10.36
CA ILE A 172 11.98 6.85 -9.09
C ILE A 172 13.42 6.48 -8.71
N ALA A 173 14.23 5.99 -9.66
CA ALA A 173 15.63 5.63 -9.43
C ALA A 173 16.47 6.83 -8.95
N ARG A 174 16.25 8.01 -9.53
CA ARG A 174 16.90 9.26 -9.09
C ARG A 174 16.46 9.67 -7.69
N ASN A 175 15.16 9.64 -7.40
CA ASN A 175 14.62 10.07 -6.10
C ASN A 175 14.98 9.11 -4.95
N ARG A 176 15.23 7.83 -5.25
CA ARG A 176 15.66 6.83 -4.27
C ARG A 176 16.94 7.24 -3.55
N VAL A 177 17.91 7.79 -4.28
CA VAL A 177 19.23 8.14 -3.73
C VAL A 177 19.10 9.12 -2.56
N PRO A 178 18.52 10.33 -2.72
CA PRO A 178 18.33 11.23 -1.60
C PRO A 178 17.45 10.60 -0.50
N ALA A 179 16.42 9.80 -0.84
CA ALA A 179 15.54 9.20 0.17
C ALA A 179 16.26 8.29 1.18
N PHE A 180 17.30 7.55 0.77
CA PHE A 180 18.07 6.66 1.64
C PHE A 180 19.36 7.29 2.21
N THR A 181 19.66 8.55 1.90
CA THR A 181 20.82 9.25 2.48
C THR A 181 20.48 9.94 3.80
N ARG A 182 21.46 9.97 4.72
CA ARG A 182 21.29 10.43 6.13
C ARG A 182 20.80 11.88 6.30
N ALA A 183 20.93 12.75 5.28
CA ALA A 183 20.51 14.15 5.37
C ALA A 183 18.98 14.36 5.29
N THR A 184 18.25 13.35 4.81
CA THR A 184 16.81 13.40 4.47
C THR A 184 15.96 12.42 5.26
N ALA A 185 16.57 11.54 6.07
CA ALA A 185 15.92 10.59 6.98
C ALA A 185 15.24 11.24 8.20
N ARG A 186 14.66 12.44 8.04
CA ARG A 186 13.93 13.16 9.10
C ARG A 186 12.61 12.47 9.49
N SER A 187 12.12 11.53 8.69
CA SER A 187 11.01 10.63 9.03
C SER A 187 11.58 9.26 9.38
N ARG A 188 11.67 8.94 10.67
CA ARG A 188 11.94 7.57 11.11
C ARG A 188 10.75 6.71 10.66
N VAL A 189 10.98 5.75 9.77
CA VAL A 189 9.95 4.78 9.41
C VAL A 189 9.84 3.80 10.57
N LEU A 190 8.67 3.75 11.19
CA LEU A 190 8.36 2.83 12.28
C LEU A 190 7.87 1.52 11.67
N THR A 191 8.64 0.46 11.83
CA THR A 191 8.31 -0.87 11.34
C THR A 191 7.78 -1.75 12.46
N THR A 192 6.86 -2.63 12.14
CA THR A 192 6.28 -3.65 13.03
C THR A 192 7.04 -4.98 12.94
N VAL A 193 7.91 -5.10 11.95
CA VAL A 193 8.82 -6.23 11.72
C VAL A 193 10.25 -5.72 11.53
N GLU A 194 11.22 -6.60 11.79
CA GLU A 194 12.61 -6.33 11.41
C GLU A 194 12.75 -6.40 9.89
N MET A 195 13.22 -5.31 9.29
CA MET A 195 13.48 -5.25 7.87
C MET A 195 14.87 -5.84 7.59
N PRO A 196 15.03 -6.75 6.62
CA PRO A 196 16.35 -7.27 6.30
C PRO A 196 17.29 -6.14 5.85
N ASP A 197 18.50 -6.12 6.42
CA ASP A 197 19.45 -5.04 6.20
C ASP A 197 19.81 -4.86 4.72
N GLY A 198 19.61 -3.66 4.20
CA GLY A 198 19.93 -3.27 2.82
C GLY A 198 19.05 -3.90 1.75
N GLU A 199 18.11 -4.77 2.13
CA GLU A 199 17.25 -5.48 1.18
C GLU A 199 16.29 -4.52 0.46
N PRO A 200 15.60 -3.55 1.12
CA PRO A 200 14.72 -2.63 0.40
C PRO A 200 15.43 -1.82 -0.68
N VAL A 201 16.72 -1.51 -0.47
CA VAL A 201 17.55 -0.80 -1.45
C VAL A 201 17.95 -1.73 -2.60
N THR A 202 18.37 -2.95 -2.27
CA THR A 202 18.89 -3.93 -3.24
C THR A 202 17.77 -4.54 -4.07
N GLY A 203 16.68 -4.97 -3.44
CA GLY A 203 15.48 -5.50 -4.09
C GLY A 203 14.85 -4.47 -5.02
N LEU A 204 14.70 -3.22 -4.57
CA LEU A 204 14.16 -2.17 -5.44
C LEU A 204 15.13 -1.84 -6.61
N ARG A 205 16.44 -1.99 -6.44
CA ARG A 205 17.38 -1.89 -7.57
C ARG A 205 17.12 -2.98 -8.61
N ALA A 206 16.95 -4.22 -8.16
CA ALA A 206 16.64 -5.35 -9.04
C ALA A 206 15.31 -5.14 -9.77
N ALA A 207 14.28 -4.66 -9.08
CA ALA A 207 12.98 -4.32 -9.66
C ALA A 207 13.10 -3.26 -10.77
N MET A 208 13.92 -2.23 -10.56
CA MET A 208 14.20 -1.20 -11.57
C MET A 208 14.96 -1.78 -12.78
N ASP A 209 15.94 -2.66 -12.53
CA ASP A 209 16.71 -3.30 -13.61
C ASP A 209 15.82 -4.22 -14.45
N GLN A 210 14.90 -4.96 -13.82
CA GLN A 210 13.88 -5.74 -14.52
C GLN A 210 12.95 -4.84 -15.34
N ALA A 211 12.51 -3.71 -14.79
CA ALA A 211 11.66 -2.77 -15.52
C ALA A 211 12.36 -2.17 -16.75
N ARG A 212 13.66 -1.90 -16.66
CA ARG A 212 14.49 -1.44 -17.80
C ARG A 212 14.60 -2.48 -18.90
N GLU A 213 14.60 -3.76 -18.55
CA GLU A 213 14.62 -4.85 -19.53
C GLU A 213 13.25 -5.01 -20.21
N ILE A 214 12.16 -4.99 -19.44
CA ILE A 214 10.82 -5.34 -19.97
C ILE A 214 10.16 -4.18 -20.72
N LEU A 215 10.16 -2.97 -20.14
CA LEU A 215 9.35 -1.85 -20.65
C LEU A 215 9.66 -1.46 -22.12
N PRO A 216 10.92 -1.45 -22.59
CA PRO A 216 11.23 -1.15 -23.99
C PRO A 216 10.65 -2.14 -25.01
N HIS A 217 10.30 -3.35 -24.57
CA HIS A 217 9.79 -4.43 -25.43
C HIS A 217 8.27 -4.58 -25.36
N LEU A 218 7.58 -3.80 -24.51
CA LEU A 218 6.12 -3.79 -24.50
C LEU A 218 5.57 -3.12 -25.77
N PRO A 219 4.47 -3.66 -26.35
CA PRO A 219 3.78 -2.99 -27.45
C PRO A 219 3.35 -1.58 -27.05
N ALA A 220 3.52 -0.62 -27.96
CA ALA A 220 3.27 0.80 -27.70
C ALA A 220 1.83 1.06 -27.24
N GLU A 221 0.86 0.30 -27.76
CA GLU A 221 -0.55 0.36 -27.39
C GLU A 221 -0.87 -0.07 -25.94
N ASN A 222 0.09 -0.74 -25.29
CA ASN A 222 -0.04 -1.22 -23.91
C ASN A 222 0.64 -0.28 -22.90
N LEU A 223 1.44 0.67 -23.35
CA LEU A 223 2.05 1.67 -22.46
C LEU A 223 0.94 2.53 -21.84
N GLY A 224 1.03 2.77 -20.53
CA GLY A 224 -0.02 3.50 -19.80
C GLY A 224 -1.26 2.67 -19.48
N ARG A 225 -1.18 1.34 -19.55
CA ARG A 225 -2.31 0.44 -19.27
C ARG A 225 -1.96 -0.59 -18.20
N LEU A 226 -2.99 -1.05 -17.50
CA LEU A 226 -2.91 -2.17 -16.56
C LEU A 226 -3.19 -3.48 -17.30
N GLN A 227 -2.28 -4.45 -17.20
CA GLN A 227 -2.51 -5.79 -17.75
C GLN A 227 -3.43 -6.59 -16.81
N LEU A 228 -4.45 -7.20 -17.39
CA LEU A 228 -5.43 -8.03 -16.72
C LEU A 228 -5.39 -9.46 -17.25
N ASP A 229 -5.64 -10.44 -16.38
CA ASP A 229 -5.85 -11.84 -16.75
C ASP A 229 -7.21 -12.06 -17.41
N SER A 230 -7.54 -13.33 -17.72
CA SER A 230 -8.82 -13.72 -18.31
C SER A 230 -10.03 -13.50 -17.41
N ARG A 231 -9.83 -13.32 -16.09
CA ARG A 231 -10.87 -13.00 -15.11
C ARG A 231 -11.07 -11.48 -14.96
N GLY A 232 -10.23 -10.66 -15.62
CA GLY A 232 -10.24 -9.21 -15.47
C GLY A 232 -9.50 -8.73 -14.22
N MET A 233 -8.66 -9.58 -13.62
CA MET A 233 -7.86 -9.26 -12.44
C MET A 233 -6.45 -8.84 -12.84
N PRO A 234 -5.75 -7.98 -12.07
CA PRO A 234 -4.37 -7.60 -12.37
C PRO A 234 -3.45 -8.81 -12.48
N VAL A 235 -2.62 -8.86 -13.52
CA VAL A 235 -1.59 -9.91 -13.63
C VAL A 235 -0.48 -9.64 -12.64
N LEU A 236 -0.22 -10.59 -11.75
CA LEU A 236 0.76 -10.45 -10.66
C LEU A 236 2.11 -11.08 -10.98
N ASP A 237 2.19 -11.92 -12.02
CA ASP A 237 3.44 -12.56 -12.44
C ASP A 237 4.51 -11.50 -12.77
N PRO A 238 5.70 -11.57 -12.14
CA PRO A 238 6.80 -10.65 -12.42
C PRO A 238 7.35 -10.80 -13.84
N ASN A 239 7.19 -11.96 -14.46
CA ASN A 239 7.64 -12.21 -15.83
C ASN A 239 6.65 -11.64 -16.84
N PRO A 240 7.14 -11.17 -18.00
CA PRO A 240 6.25 -10.78 -19.08
C PRO A 240 5.51 -12.02 -19.61
N VAL A 241 4.19 -12.03 -19.41
CA VAL A 241 3.31 -13.05 -19.99
C VAL A 241 3.13 -12.72 -21.48
N PRO A 242 3.31 -13.67 -22.41
CA PRO A 242 3.18 -13.43 -23.84
C PRO A 242 1.87 -12.71 -24.18
N THR A 243 1.97 -11.70 -25.06
CA THR A 243 0.84 -10.92 -25.55
C THR A 243 -0.12 -11.82 -26.33
N GLY A 244 -1.10 -12.38 -25.62
CA GLY A 244 -2.14 -13.26 -26.20
C GLY A 244 -3.19 -13.76 -25.21
N GLU A 245 -2.87 -13.83 -23.91
CA GLU A 245 -3.77 -14.39 -22.89
C GLU A 245 -4.40 -13.37 -21.92
N GLY A 246 -4.09 -12.07 -22.07
CA GLY A 246 -4.56 -11.02 -21.17
C GLY A 246 -5.14 -9.79 -21.90
N SER A 247 -6.05 -9.09 -21.22
CA SER A 247 -6.59 -7.80 -21.69
C SER A 247 -5.81 -6.64 -21.05
N TRP A 248 -5.91 -5.44 -21.64
CA TRP A 248 -5.26 -4.24 -21.11
C TRP A 248 -6.29 -3.15 -20.88
N ALA A 249 -6.34 -2.61 -19.67
CA ALA A 249 -7.28 -1.57 -19.28
C ALA A 249 -6.58 -0.20 -19.20
N SER A 250 -7.31 0.84 -19.60
CA SER A 250 -6.94 2.24 -19.33
C SER A 250 -7.73 2.75 -18.11
N PRO A 251 -7.16 3.65 -17.30
CA PRO A 251 -7.88 4.20 -16.17
C PRO A 251 -9.00 5.12 -16.66
N LYS A 252 -10.06 5.27 -15.86
CA LYS A 252 -11.19 6.15 -16.14
C LYS A 252 -11.60 6.91 -14.88
N LEU A 253 -12.23 8.07 -15.07
CA LEU A 253 -12.84 8.82 -13.97
C LEU A 253 -13.81 7.91 -13.21
N GLY A 254 -13.59 7.77 -11.90
CA GLY A 254 -14.38 6.93 -10.99
C GLY A 254 -14.13 5.41 -11.11
N GLY A 255 -13.16 4.97 -11.92
CA GLY A 255 -12.83 3.55 -12.09
C GLY A 255 -13.39 2.95 -13.39
N ALA A 256 -12.53 2.27 -14.16
CA ALA A 256 -12.92 1.63 -15.42
C ALA A 256 -13.65 0.29 -15.23
N MET A 257 -13.30 -0.43 -14.17
CA MET A 257 -13.80 -1.77 -13.86
C MET A 257 -14.69 -1.76 -12.61
N PRO A 258 -15.71 -2.63 -12.52
CA PRO A 258 -16.46 -2.80 -11.27
C PRO A 258 -15.57 -3.39 -10.16
N SER A 259 -15.99 -3.19 -8.91
CA SER A 259 -15.33 -3.73 -7.72
C SER A 259 -16.36 -4.37 -6.80
N PHE A 260 -15.91 -5.32 -5.98
CA PHE A 260 -16.67 -5.89 -4.87
C PHE A 260 -15.73 -6.18 -3.70
N GLU A 261 -16.28 -6.35 -2.50
CA GLU A 261 -15.52 -6.61 -1.29
C GLU A 261 -14.62 -7.85 -1.45
N GLY A 262 -13.33 -7.71 -1.14
CA GLY A 262 -12.34 -8.79 -1.25
C GLY A 262 -11.85 -9.08 -2.67
N MET A 263 -12.23 -8.28 -3.69
CA MET A 263 -11.80 -8.49 -5.09
C MET A 263 -10.28 -8.53 -5.25
N ASP A 264 -9.52 -7.73 -4.52
CA ASP A 264 -8.06 -7.70 -4.56
C ASP A 264 -7.38 -8.64 -3.55
N GLY A 265 -8.11 -9.60 -2.98
CA GLY A 265 -7.57 -10.59 -2.04
C GLY A 265 -6.33 -11.31 -2.57
N GLU A 266 -6.38 -11.81 -3.81
CA GLU A 266 -5.26 -12.51 -4.46
C GLU A 266 -4.00 -11.64 -4.55
N MET A 267 -4.15 -10.31 -4.66
CA MET A 267 -3.02 -9.38 -4.71
C MET A 267 -2.27 -9.26 -3.38
N ILE A 268 -2.94 -9.53 -2.27
CA ILE A 268 -2.39 -9.33 -0.92
C ILE A 268 -2.16 -10.64 -0.18
N GLU A 269 -2.48 -11.79 -0.79
CA GLU A 269 -2.29 -13.11 -0.19
C GLU A 269 -0.84 -13.37 0.23
N ASN A 270 0.13 -13.09 -0.64
CA ASN A 270 1.55 -13.25 -0.31
C ASN A 270 1.99 -12.31 0.81
N LEU A 271 1.45 -11.08 0.81
CA LEU A 271 1.74 -10.09 1.85
C LEU A 271 1.24 -10.56 3.22
N ILE A 272 0.00 -11.05 3.27
CA ILE A 272 -0.63 -11.61 4.47
C ILE A 272 0.08 -12.91 4.90
N ALA A 273 0.49 -13.75 3.95
CA ALA A 273 1.23 -14.97 4.26
C ALA A 273 2.57 -14.68 4.95
N GLU A 274 3.28 -13.65 4.48
CA GLU A 274 4.57 -13.24 5.03
C GLU A 274 4.43 -12.52 6.38
N TYR A 275 3.60 -11.48 6.46
CA TYR A 275 3.56 -10.57 7.62
C TYR A 275 2.32 -10.75 8.52
N GLY A 276 1.40 -11.64 8.14
CA GLY A 276 0.14 -11.87 8.84
C GLY A 276 -0.92 -10.81 8.48
N ALA A 277 -2.19 -11.13 8.75
CA ALA A 277 -3.32 -10.23 8.48
C ALA A 277 -3.24 -8.89 9.22
N GLU A 278 -2.48 -8.84 10.31
CA GLU A 278 -2.25 -7.65 11.12
C GLU A 278 -0.80 -7.17 11.01
N GLY A 279 -0.05 -7.57 9.98
CA GLY A 279 1.30 -7.06 9.65
C GLY A 279 2.31 -7.08 10.80
N SER A 280 2.21 -8.06 11.69
CA SER A 280 3.01 -8.17 12.92
C SER A 280 3.72 -9.52 13.07
N ARG A 281 3.63 -10.41 12.08
CA ARG A 281 4.33 -11.70 12.09
C ARG A 281 5.82 -11.45 11.90
N HIS A 282 6.63 -11.95 12.84
CA HIS A 282 8.08 -11.89 12.74
C HIS A 282 8.56 -13.01 11.82
N THR A 283 9.30 -12.67 10.76
CA THR A 283 9.94 -13.64 9.86
C THR A 283 11.09 -14.33 10.61
N GLY A 284 10.78 -15.39 11.38
CA GLY A 284 11.77 -16.08 12.20
C GLY A 284 11.29 -17.28 13.01
N GLN A 285 10.01 -17.64 12.98
CA GLN A 285 9.52 -18.90 13.53
C GLN A 285 8.79 -19.66 12.44
N SER A 286 9.49 -20.59 11.79
CA SER A 286 8.83 -21.74 11.21
C SER A 286 8.05 -22.41 12.34
N GLU A 287 6.73 -22.55 12.18
CA GLU A 287 5.95 -23.45 13.02
C GLU A 287 6.54 -24.87 12.82
N SER A 288 7.45 -25.28 13.71
CA SER A 288 7.75 -26.70 13.88
C SER A 288 6.49 -27.29 14.50
N SER A 289 5.70 -27.94 13.65
CA SER A 289 4.62 -28.85 14.02
C SER A 289 5.02 -29.67 15.24
N GLY A 290 4.32 -29.45 16.35
CA GLY A 290 4.44 -30.25 17.55
C GLY A 290 3.87 -31.64 17.28
N GLU A 291 4.74 -32.64 17.30
CA GLU A 291 4.41 -33.99 17.73
C GLU A 291 5.29 -34.32 18.93
N THR A 292 4.81 -33.95 20.11
CA THR A 292 5.27 -34.52 21.38
C THR A 292 4.63 -35.90 21.53
N GLU A 293 5.21 -36.92 20.91
CA GLU A 293 4.98 -38.29 21.37
C GLU A 293 5.85 -38.57 22.60
N ASN A 294 5.20 -38.41 23.75
CA ASN A 294 5.65 -38.87 25.03
C ASN A 294 5.50 -40.41 25.11
N ARG A 295 6.60 -41.13 24.93
CA ARG A 295 6.81 -42.51 25.41
C ARG A 295 8.25 -42.51 25.96
N GLY A 296 8.49 -42.58 27.26
CA GLY A 296 8.16 -43.72 28.11
C GLY A 296 9.49 -44.41 28.49
N SER A 297 10.04 -44.00 29.64
CA SER A 297 10.91 -44.74 30.58
C SER A 297 11.50 -46.08 30.11
N CYS A 298 12.83 -46.23 30.20
CA CYS A 298 13.50 -47.23 31.06
C CYS A 298 15.03 -47.03 31.06
N ASP A 299 15.60 -47.30 32.23
CA ASP A 299 17.01 -47.23 32.63
C ASP A 299 17.96 -48.09 31.80
N ASP A 300 19.23 -47.67 31.69
CA ASP A 300 20.39 -48.32 32.35
C ASP A 300 21.74 -47.86 31.74
N ASP A 301 22.68 -47.59 32.65
CA ASP A 301 24.14 -47.71 32.58
C ASP A 301 24.92 -47.34 31.28
N VAL A 302 25.96 -46.51 31.44
CA VAL A 302 27.36 -46.98 31.55
C VAL A 302 28.29 -45.77 31.77
N ASP A 303 29.03 -45.88 32.86
CA ASP A 303 30.22 -45.14 33.30
C ASP A 303 31.33 -45.14 32.24
N PHE A 304 32.06 -44.03 32.05
CA PHE A 304 33.53 -44.05 31.91
C PHE A 304 34.13 -42.64 32.01
N ARG A 305 34.86 -42.43 33.11
CA ARG A 305 35.92 -41.42 33.25
C ARG A 305 37.12 -41.76 32.36
N VAL A 306 37.68 -40.77 31.66
CA VAL A 306 39.11 -40.36 31.68
C VAL A 306 39.17 -38.86 31.40
#